data_AF-A0A6A5FU64-F1
#
_entry.id   AF-A0A6A5FU64-F1
#
_cell.length_a   1.000
_cell.length_b   1.000
_cell.length_c   1.000
_cell.angle_alpha   90.00
_cell.angle_beta   90.00
_cell.angle_gamma   90.00
#
_symmetry.space_group_name_H-M   'P 1'
#
loop_
_entity.id
_entity.type
_entity.pdbx_description
1 polymer ?
#
loop_
_entity_poly.entity_id
_entity_poly.type
_entity_poly.pdbx_seq_one_letter_code
_entity_poly.pdbx_strand_id
1 'polypeptide(L)'
;MIAIICTVLCNAFGIIDDKRAEPIGSGLFVGLAKHNHSCASTSHVVFEKNQVLLRGRDADYSKNTTISYVSRMLPTSERQKSIRNVHFITCRCEMCRNDDLDFIGLASRCQTINCSGNVKGSNPCGVCKRPAVIPIEESASSTSKLIDILDNLHKSNEFDSTTQYDYLQNLRKEYIRILADCNVAILQLDEQIAYCASDLKKIPDNLSEVAVRGCQHFINRLGIGSPEVTRRLYIACKCLSRLPSSPSSEIHQLAIQSSILSHGEDHSITKYLQRM
;
A
#
# COMPACT_ATOMS: atom_id res chain seq x y z
N MET A 1 9.18 -4.25 -35.08
CA MET A 1 9.37 -3.17 -34.09
C MET A 1 8.19 -3.07 -33.11
N ILE A 2 6.94 -2.91 -33.58
CA ILE A 2 5.74 -2.82 -32.71
C ILE A 2 5.61 -4.01 -31.75
N ALA A 3 5.75 -5.26 -32.24
CA ALA A 3 5.62 -6.46 -31.41
C ALA A 3 6.63 -6.50 -30.24
N ILE A 4 7.85 -6.03 -30.44
CA ILE A 4 8.87 -5.95 -29.38
C ILE A 4 8.48 -4.90 -28.35
N ILE A 5 8.03 -3.72 -28.80
CA ILE A 5 7.55 -2.65 -27.91
C ILE A 5 6.39 -3.16 -27.06
N CYS A 6 5.38 -3.79 -27.65
CA CYS A 6 4.26 -4.38 -26.91
C CYS A 6 4.73 -5.46 -25.93
N THR A 7 5.68 -6.29 -26.32
CA THR A 7 6.26 -7.32 -25.44
C THR A 7 6.91 -6.68 -24.22
N VAL A 8 7.71 -5.63 -24.41
CA VAL A 8 8.35 -4.92 -23.30
C VAL A 8 7.30 -4.25 -22.40
N LEU A 9 6.31 -3.55 -22.97
CA LEU A 9 5.27 -2.87 -22.20
C LEU A 9 4.43 -3.82 -21.36
N CYS A 10 4.13 -5.02 -21.86
CA CYS A 10 3.32 -6.00 -21.13
C CYS A 10 4.08 -6.83 -20.11
N ASN A 11 5.43 -6.86 -20.17
CA ASN A 11 6.26 -7.79 -19.37
C ASN A 11 7.32 -7.09 -18.51
N ALA A 12 7.46 -5.77 -18.62
CA ALA A 12 8.37 -5.00 -17.78
C ALA A 12 7.84 -4.90 -16.34
N PHE A 13 8.78 -4.89 -15.39
CA PHE A 13 8.53 -4.74 -13.97
C PHE A 13 9.08 -3.40 -13.50
N GLY A 14 8.31 -2.67 -12.69
CA GLY A 14 8.84 -1.57 -11.91
C GLY A 14 9.78 -2.12 -10.84
N ILE A 15 11.05 -1.68 -10.86
CA ILE A 15 12.05 -2.06 -9.86
C ILE A 15 11.83 -1.14 -8.67
N ILE A 16 11.46 -1.70 -7.52
CA ILE A 16 11.14 -0.95 -6.30
C ILE A 16 12.27 -1.19 -5.30
N ASP A 17 12.86 -0.11 -4.78
CA ASP A 17 13.74 -0.19 -3.61
C ASP A 17 12.89 -0.55 -2.38
N ASP A 18 13.34 -1.50 -1.57
CA ASP A 18 12.73 -1.92 -0.29
C ASP A 18 12.25 -0.76 0.60
N LYS A 19 12.91 0.40 0.46
CA LYS A 19 12.66 1.60 1.26
C LYS A 19 11.62 2.54 0.64
N ARG A 20 11.18 2.32 -0.61
CA ARG A 20 10.31 3.24 -1.37
C ARG A 20 9.03 2.55 -1.84
N ALA A 21 7.98 3.35 -2.03
CA ALA A 21 6.76 2.87 -2.67
C ALA A 21 6.85 2.92 -4.19
N GLU A 22 7.51 3.94 -4.72
CA GLU A 22 7.64 4.19 -6.16
C GLU A 22 8.81 3.43 -6.79
N PRO A 23 8.65 2.96 -8.03
CA PRO A 23 9.75 2.36 -8.79
C PRO A 23 10.91 3.33 -9.01
N ILE A 24 12.14 2.84 -8.83
CA ILE A 24 13.37 3.55 -9.17
C ILE A 24 13.81 3.30 -10.62
N GLY A 25 13.14 2.38 -11.32
CA GLY A 25 13.44 2.00 -12.69
C GLY A 25 12.50 0.95 -13.23
N SER A 26 12.76 0.46 -14.44
CA SER A 26 12.01 -0.63 -15.08
C SER A 26 12.97 -1.69 -15.62
N GLY A 27 12.59 -2.95 -15.51
CA GLY A 27 13.40 -4.08 -15.97
C GLY A 27 12.57 -5.22 -16.53
N LEU A 28 13.13 -5.96 -17.49
CA LEU A 28 12.51 -7.16 -18.06
C LEU A 28 13.12 -8.41 -17.44
N PHE A 29 12.32 -9.16 -16.68
CA PHE A 29 12.75 -10.38 -16.02
C PHE A 29 12.00 -11.58 -16.60
N VAL A 30 12.52 -12.15 -17.70
CA VAL A 30 11.83 -13.19 -18.49
C VAL A 30 11.37 -14.39 -17.65
N GLY A 31 12.18 -14.80 -16.68
CA GLY A 31 11.84 -15.90 -15.76
C GLY A 31 10.62 -15.61 -14.87
N LEU A 32 10.33 -14.33 -14.60
CA LEU A 32 9.18 -13.88 -13.82
C LEU A 32 7.99 -13.49 -14.70
N ALA A 33 8.23 -12.93 -15.88
CA ALA A 33 7.21 -12.50 -16.83
C ALA A 33 6.25 -13.63 -17.24
N LYS A 34 6.68 -14.90 -17.15
CA LYS A 34 5.85 -16.07 -17.44
C LYS A 34 4.68 -16.28 -16.48
N HIS A 35 4.69 -15.68 -15.28
CA HIS A 35 3.67 -15.93 -14.26
C HIS A 35 2.44 -15.07 -14.49
N ASN A 36 1.27 -15.69 -14.44
CA ASN A 36 -0.01 -15.00 -14.64
C ASN A 36 -0.39 -14.12 -13.45
N HIS A 37 -1.33 -13.22 -13.70
CA HIS A 37 -1.88 -12.34 -12.68
C HIS A 37 -2.89 -13.03 -11.74
N SER A 38 -2.79 -12.72 -10.44
CA SER A 38 -3.90 -12.76 -9.50
C SER A 38 -3.76 -11.62 -8.49
N CYS A 39 -4.85 -10.92 -8.15
CA CYS A 39 -4.81 -9.97 -7.01
C CYS A 39 -4.65 -10.73 -5.68
N ALA A 40 -5.14 -11.96 -5.62
CA ALA A 40 -4.93 -12.90 -4.52
C ALA A 40 -3.72 -13.82 -4.81
N SER A 41 -2.59 -13.23 -5.19
CA SER A 41 -1.42 -14.02 -5.59
C SER A 41 -0.83 -14.80 -4.41
N THR A 42 -0.35 -16.01 -4.69
CA THR A 42 0.36 -16.87 -3.72
C THR A 42 1.86 -16.58 -3.67
N SER A 43 2.35 -15.74 -4.58
CA SER A 43 3.74 -15.30 -4.60
C SER A 43 3.87 -13.81 -4.87
N HIS A 44 5.00 -13.26 -4.45
CA HIS A 44 5.35 -11.85 -4.58
C HIS A 44 6.75 -11.70 -5.17
N VAL A 45 6.92 -10.62 -5.92
CA VAL A 45 8.21 -10.24 -6.48
C VAL A 45 8.82 -9.20 -5.53
N VAL A 46 10.02 -9.47 -5.04
CA VAL A 46 10.81 -8.53 -4.23
C VAL A 46 12.18 -8.34 -4.88
N PHE A 47 12.79 -7.18 -4.66
CA PHE A 47 14.06 -6.82 -5.27
C PHE A 47 15.14 -6.75 -4.21
N GLU A 48 16.29 -7.37 -4.47
CA GLU A 48 17.46 -7.25 -3.61
C GLU A 48 18.64 -6.74 -4.43
N LYS A 49 18.93 -5.45 -4.32
CA LYS A 49 19.98 -4.78 -5.11
C LYS A 49 19.75 -4.95 -6.62
N ASN A 50 20.54 -5.78 -7.28
CA ASN A 50 20.46 -6.10 -8.70
C ASN A 50 19.77 -7.44 -8.98
N GLN A 51 19.22 -8.10 -7.96
CA GLN A 51 18.51 -9.37 -8.06
C GLN A 51 17.01 -9.17 -7.88
N VAL A 52 16.26 -10.08 -8.47
CA VAL A 52 14.82 -10.18 -8.28
C VAL A 52 14.50 -11.57 -7.73
N LEU A 53 13.66 -11.62 -6.71
CA LEU A 53 13.31 -12.83 -5.99
C LEU A 53 11.81 -13.07 -6.12
N LEU A 54 11.43 -14.30 -6.49
CA LEU A 54 10.05 -14.77 -6.37
C LEU A 54 9.89 -15.46 -5.03
N ARG A 55 9.05 -14.88 -4.17
CA ARG A 55 8.79 -15.40 -2.82
C ARG A 55 7.38 -15.96 -2.77
N GLY A 56 7.28 -17.27 -2.57
CA GLY A 56 6.01 -17.97 -2.39
C GLY A 56 5.60 -18.00 -0.92
N ARG A 57 4.29 -18.00 -0.68
CA ARG A 57 3.71 -18.34 0.63
C ARG A 57 3.87 -19.83 0.93
N ASP A 58 3.76 -20.65 -0.11
CA ASP A 58 3.96 -22.10 -0.05
C ASP A 58 5.41 -22.47 -0.41
N ALA A 59 5.91 -23.55 0.18
CA ALA A 59 7.28 -24.02 -0.07
C ALA A 59 7.48 -24.56 -1.49
N ASP A 60 6.42 -25.06 -2.13
CA ASP A 60 6.49 -25.74 -3.42
C ASP A 60 6.11 -24.81 -4.58
N TYR A 61 7.07 -24.59 -5.48
CA TYR A 61 6.82 -23.88 -6.72
C TYR A 61 5.88 -24.68 -7.64
N SER A 62 4.84 -24.02 -8.15
CA SER A 62 3.95 -24.56 -9.18
C SER A 62 4.06 -23.78 -10.49
N LYS A 63 3.80 -24.43 -11.63
CA LYS A 63 3.64 -23.71 -12.92
C LYS A 63 2.45 -22.75 -12.91
N ASN A 64 1.47 -22.99 -12.02
CA ASN A 64 0.30 -22.13 -11.86
C ASN A 64 0.51 -21.01 -10.81
N THR A 65 1.75 -20.83 -10.35
CA THR A 65 2.11 -19.71 -9.47
C THR A 65 1.70 -18.39 -10.11
N THR A 66 0.99 -17.57 -9.36
CA THR A 66 0.55 -16.24 -9.80
C THR A 66 1.29 -15.16 -9.02
N ILE A 67 1.40 -13.99 -9.64
CA ILE A 67 1.91 -12.77 -9.01
C ILE A 67 0.89 -11.64 -9.21
N SER A 68 0.93 -10.61 -8.38
CA SER A 68 0.14 -9.41 -8.64
C SER A 68 0.89 -8.47 -9.57
N TYR A 69 0.23 -7.96 -10.60
CA TYR A 69 0.79 -6.96 -11.53
C TYR A 69 0.49 -5.53 -11.08
N VAL A 70 -0.44 -5.39 -10.14
CA VAL A 70 -0.94 -4.12 -9.63
C VAL A 70 -0.85 -4.14 -8.10
N SER A 71 -0.83 -2.97 -7.47
CA SER A 71 -0.90 -2.88 -6.02
C SER A 71 -2.16 -3.55 -5.49
N ARG A 72 -2.00 -4.46 -4.53
CA ARG A 72 -3.14 -5.14 -3.87
C ARG A 72 -3.84 -4.22 -2.87
N MET A 73 -3.22 -3.09 -2.50
CA MET A 73 -3.88 -2.09 -1.66
C MET A 73 -5.07 -1.43 -2.36
N LEU A 74 -5.06 -1.32 -3.68
CA LEU A 74 -6.13 -0.67 -4.45
C LEU A 74 -7.49 -1.40 -4.31
N PRO A 75 -8.63 -0.70 -4.48
CA PRO A 75 -9.94 -1.34 -4.56
C PRO A 75 -10.09 -2.07 -5.91
N THR A 76 -11.07 -2.98 -6.03
CA THR A 76 -11.20 -3.82 -7.24
C THR A 76 -11.39 -3.00 -8.51
N SER A 77 -12.15 -1.90 -8.46
CA SER A 77 -12.35 -1.00 -9.61
C SER A 77 -11.02 -0.49 -10.19
N GLU A 78 -10.13 0.02 -9.34
CA GLU A 78 -8.82 0.53 -9.75
C GLU A 78 -7.87 -0.61 -10.19
N ARG A 79 -7.88 -1.76 -9.50
CA ARG A 79 -7.10 -2.94 -9.94
C ARG A 79 -7.51 -3.40 -11.35
N GLN A 80 -8.82 -3.46 -11.62
CA GLN A 80 -9.36 -3.84 -12.92
C GLN A 80 -9.03 -2.81 -14.00
N LYS A 81 -9.13 -1.51 -13.68
CA LYS A 81 -8.75 -0.43 -14.59
C LYS A 81 -7.28 -0.57 -15.01
N SER A 82 -6.37 -0.67 -14.04
CA SER A 82 -4.93 -0.78 -14.30
C SER A 82 -4.58 -2.02 -15.13
N ILE A 83 -5.12 -3.19 -14.77
CA ILE A 83 -4.77 -4.42 -15.50
C ILE A 83 -5.41 -4.52 -16.88
N ARG A 84 -6.62 -3.99 -17.10
CA ARG A 84 -7.23 -3.92 -18.43
C ARG A 84 -6.46 -2.98 -19.34
N ASN A 85 -6.00 -1.84 -18.82
CA ASN A 85 -5.30 -0.84 -19.62
C ASN A 85 -3.93 -1.32 -20.12
N VAL A 86 -3.21 -2.11 -19.32
CA VAL A 86 -1.86 -2.57 -19.68
C VAL A 86 -1.86 -3.98 -20.26
N HIS A 87 -2.63 -4.90 -19.67
CA HIS A 87 -2.57 -6.32 -20.00
C HIS A 87 -3.82 -6.86 -20.69
N PHE A 88 -4.87 -6.03 -20.87
CA PHE A 88 -6.12 -6.42 -21.52
C PHE A 88 -6.83 -7.62 -20.86
N ILE A 89 -6.63 -7.80 -19.55
CA ILE A 89 -7.19 -8.91 -18.76
C ILE A 89 -8.34 -8.39 -17.89
N THR A 90 -9.39 -9.20 -17.70
CA THR A 90 -10.35 -9.00 -16.61
C THR A 90 -10.11 -10.05 -15.53
N CYS A 91 -9.62 -9.62 -14.37
CA CYS A 91 -9.32 -10.53 -13.27
C CYS A 91 -10.62 -11.02 -12.60
N ARG A 92 -10.69 -12.30 -12.22
CA ARG A 92 -11.84 -12.87 -11.49
C ARG A 92 -11.39 -13.69 -10.27
N CYS A 93 -10.23 -13.36 -9.70
CA CYS A 93 -9.71 -14.03 -8.51
C CYS A 93 -10.58 -13.74 -7.28
N GLU A 94 -10.36 -14.48 -6.19
CA GLU A 94 -11.10 -14.34 -4.93
C GLU A 94 -11.11 -12.90 -4.38
N MET A 95 -9.98 -12.19 -4.45
CA MET A 95 -9.89 -10.82 -3.97
C MET A 95 -10.74 -9.84 -4.81
N CYS A 96 -10.91 -10.10 -6.12
CA CYS A 96 -11.80 -9.32 -6.98
C CYS A 96 -13.28 -9.67 -6.81
N ARG A 97 -13.60 -10.75 -6.08
CA ARG A 97 -14.96 -11.17 -5.74
C ARG A 97 -15.32 -10.89 -4.29
N ASN A 98 -14.42 -10.24 -3.55
CA ASN A 98 -14.59 -9.95 -2.13
C ASN A 98 -15.12 -8.52 -1.96
N ASP A 99 -16.45 -8.40 -1.96
CA ASP A 99 -17.14 -7.12 -1.83
C ASP A 99 -16.88 -6.48 -0.46
N ASP A 100 -16.78 -7.26 0.62
CA ASP A 100 -16.48 -6.76 1.96
C ASP A 100 -15.12 -6.04 2.03
N LEU A 101 -14.12 -6.59 1.34
CA LEU A 101 -12.80 -5.98 1.25
C LEU A 101 -12.83 -4.63 0.53
N ASP A 102 -13.69 -4.49 -0.47
CA ASP A 102 -13.91 -3.21 -1.17
C ASP A 102 -14.77 -2.26 -0.33
N PHE A 103 -15.81 -2.73 0.38
CA PHE A 103 -16.58 -1.88 1.27
C PHE A 103 -15.74 -1.31 2.42
N ILE A 104 -14.75 -2.06 2.91
CA ILE A 104 -13.74 -1.52 3.84
C ILE A 104 -12.83 -0.54 3.13
N GLY A 105 -12.32 -0.90 1.95
CA GLY A 105 -11.37 -0.07 1.22
C GLY A 105 -11.95 1.25 0.71
N LEU A 106 -13.26 1.30 0.52
CA LEU A 106 -14.05 2.46 0.09
C LEU A 106 -14.84 3.08 1.26
N ALA A 107 -14.51 2.74 2.51
CA ALA A 107 -15.26 3.19 3.67
C ALA A 107 -15.22 4.72 3.81
N SER A 108 -16.36 5.30 4.17
CA SER A 108 -16.50 6.73 4.48
C SER A 108 -16.48 6.97 5.99
N ARG A 109 -16.05 8.16 6.40
CA ARG A 109 -16.07 8.60 7.79
C ARG A 109 -17.50 8.86 8.23
N CYS A 110 -17.84 8.42 9.44
CA CYS A 110 -19.14 8.73 10.02
C CYS A 110 -19.29 10.24 10.23
N GLN A 111 -20.39 10.81 9.75
CA GLN A 111 -20.74 12.23 9.90
C GLN A 111 -21.49 12.54 11.20
N THR A 112 -21.64 11.56 12.09
CA THR A 112 -22.21 11.79 13.42
C THR A 112 -21.22 12.57 14.27
N ILE A 113 -21.69 13.65 14.89
CA ILE A 113 -20.88 14.46 15.81
C ILE A 113 -20.23 13.58 16.89
N ASN A 114 -18.93 13.78 17.13
CA ASN A 114 -18.12 13.01 18.08
C ASN A 114 -18.06 11.49 17.84
N CYS A 115 -18.38 11.01 16.63
CA CYS A 115 -18.20 9.61 16.25
C CYS A 115 -16.89 9.41 15.49
N SER A 116 -16.05 8.46 15.94
CA SER A 116 -14.84 8.01 15.25
C SER A 116 -15.08 6.79 14.36
N GLY A 117 -16.33 6.37 14.19
CA GLY A 117 -16.69 5.21 13.40
C GLY A 117 -16.61 5.46 11.88
N ASN A 118 -16.71 4.36 11.14
CA ASN A 118 -16.77 4.35 9.68
C ASN A 118 -18.04 3.67 9.17
N VAL A 119 -18.35 3.92 7.90
CA VAL A 119 -19.47 3.38 7.15
C VAL A 119 -18.91 2.59 5.97
N LYS A 120 -19.39 1.35 5.80
CA LYS A 120 -18.92 0.39 4.79
C LYS A 120 -20.05 0.11 3.81
N GLY A 121 -19.95 0.66 2.60
CA GLY A 121 -21.06 0.66 1.65
C GLY A 121 -22.27 1.39 2.23
N SER A 122 -23.46 0.77 2.14
CA SER A 122 -24.71 1.35 2.65
C SER A 122 -25.03 0.94 4.10
N ASN A 123 -24.11 0.25 4.78
CA ASN A 123 -24.34 -0.22 6.14
C ASN A 123 -24.36 0.94 7.16
N PRO A 124 -25.06 0.80 8.30
CA PRO A 124 -24.93 1.74 9.39
C PRO A 124 -23.50 1.83 9.92
N CYS A 125 -23.17 2.97 10.55
CA CYS A 125 -21.86 3.17 11.15
C CYS A 125 -21.50 2.04 12.13
N GLY A 126 -20.27 1.54 12.04
CA GLY A 126 -19.80 0.44 12.90
C GLY A 126 -19.86 0.73 14.41
N VAL A 127 -19.79 2.01 14.80
CA VAL A 127 -19.75 2.47 16.20
C VAL A 127 -21.13 2.96 16.66
N CYS A 128 -21.60 4.09 16.13
CA CYS A 128 -22.83 4.73 16.61
C CYS A 128 -24.13 4.12 16.03
N LYS A 129 -24.01 3.17 15.08
CA LYS A 129 -25.13 2.52 14.39
C LYS A 129 -26.08 3.44 13.63
N ARG A 130 -25.74 4.72 13.47
CA ARG A 130 -26.52 5.65 12.64
C ARG A 130 -26.34 5.32 11.15
N PRO A 131 -27.35 5.62 10.30
CA PRO A 131 -27.28 5.36 8.87
C PRO A 131 -26.09 6.04 8.19
N ALA A 132 -25.69 5.48 7.05
CA ALA A 132 -24.75 6.11 6.14
C ALA A 132 -25.27 7.48 5.71
N VAL A 133 -24.43 8.52 5.85
CA VAL A 133 -24.74 9.88 5.38
C VAL A 133 -24.07 10.14 4.04
N ILE A 134 -22.81 9.71 3.88
CA ILE A 134 -22.06 9.82 2.63
C ILE A 134 -22.39 8.60 1.75
N PRO A 135 -22.91 8.79 0.54
CA PRO A 135 -23.14 7.71 -0.42
C PRO A 135 -21.83 6.98 -0.80
N ILE A 136 -21.93 5.69 -1.13
CA ILE A 136 -20.75 4.91 -1.52
C ILE A 136 -20.11 5.45 -2.80
N GLU A 137 -20.90 6.01 -3.72
CA GLU A 137 -20.44 6.59 -4.98
C GLU A 137 -19.57 7.83 -4.74
N GLU A 138 -19.93 8.66 -3.76
CA GLU A 138 -19.14 9.82 -3.36
C GLU A 138 -17.82 9.37 -2.73
N SER A 139 -17.88 8.41 -1.80
CA SER A 139 -16.67 7.84 -1.19
C SER A 139 -15.74 7.21 -2.24
N ALA A 140 -16.29 6.46 -3.20
CA ALA A 140 -15.54 5.85 -4.29
C ALA A 140 -14.91 6.91 -5.20
N SER A 141 -15.66 7.97 -5.56
CA SER A 141 -15.13 9.08 -6.35
C SER A 141 -13.99 9.82 -5.65
N SER A 142 -14.15 10.15 -4.36
CA SER A 142 -13.09 10.76 -3.55
C SER A 142 -11.89 9.84 -3.39
N THR A 143 -12.10 8.52 -3.26
CA THR A 143 -11.03 7.52 -3.20
C THR A 143 -10.20 7.53 -4.50
N SER A 144 -10.85 7.38 -5.66
CA SER A 144 -10.16 7.40 -6.97
C SER A 144 -9.45 8.73 -7.22
N LYS A 145 -10.06 9.85 -6.85
CA LYS A 145 -9.45 11.18 -6.99
C LYS A 145 -8.18 11.32 -6.15
N LEU A 146 -8.21 10.86 -4.89
CA LEU A 146 -7.04 10.93 -4.02
C LEU A 146 -5.91 10.03 -4.54
N ILE A 147 -6.22 8.80 -5.00
CA ILE A 147 -5.23 7.91 -5.62
C ILE A 147 -4.57 8.58 -6.82
N ASP A 148 -5.36 9.20 -7.71
CA ASP A 148 -4.82 9.89 -8.90
C ASP A 148 -3.92 11.09 -8.54
N ILE A 149 -4.25 11.83 -7.47
CA ILE A 149 -3.37 12.89 -6.95
C ILE A 149 -2.03 12.31 -6.47
N LEU A 150 -2.07 11.20 -5.73
CA LEU A 150 -0.87 10.55 -5.19
C LEU A 150 0.03 9.97 -6.29
N ASP A 151 -0.56 9.30 -7.30
CA ASP A 151 0.16 8.67 -8.41
C ASP A 151 0.82 9.68 -9.37
N ASN A 152 0.37 10.94 -9.33
CA ASN A 152 0.88 12.02 -10.18
C ASN A 152 1.63 13.11 -9.40
N LEU A 153 1.79 12.94 -8.08
CA LEU A 153 2.36 13.96 -7.20
C LEU A 153 3.72 14.48 -7.69
N HIS A 154 4.64 13.58 -8.02
CA HIS A 154 6.00 13.91 -8.47
C HIS A 154 6.14 14.14 -9.98
N LYS A 155 5.09 13.87 -10.77
CA LYS A 155 5.08 14.19 -12.21
C LYS A 155 4.72 15.65 -12.45
N SER A 156 3.88 16.20 -11.56
CA SER A 156 3.30 17.53 -11.72
C SER A 156 3.95 18.60 -10.84
N ASN A 157 4.83 18.21 -9.91
CA ASN A 157 5.40 19.13 -8.93
C ASN A 157 6.86 18.83 -8.62
N GLU A 158 7.65 19.88 -8.42
CA GLU A 158 8.95 19.81 -7.76
C GLU A 158 8.78 20.25 -6.30
N PHE A 159 9.00 19.34 -5.36
CA PHE A 159 8.93 19.63 -3.93
C PHE A 159 10.27 19.39 -3.25
N ASP A 160 10.63 20.23 -2.29
CA ASP A 160 11.51 19.82 -1.22
C ASP A 160 10.75 18.95 -0.20
N SER A 161 11.47 18.20 0.63
CA SER A 161 10.87 17.25 1.57
C SER A 161 9.89 17.88 2.57
N THR A 162 10.12 19.14 2.98
CA THR A 162 9.25 19.84 3.94
C THR A 162 7.95 20.24 3.27
N THR A 163 8.04 20.87 2.10
CA THR A 163 6.85 21.28 1.32
C THR A 163 5.99 20.08 0.95
N GLN A 164 6.61 18.95 0.56
CA GLN A 164 5.86 17.72 0.27
C GLN A 164 5.13 17.20 1.52
N TYR A 165 5.79 17.17 2.68
CA TYR A 165 5.17 16.73 3.93
C TYR A 165 3.96 17.59 4.31
N ASP A 166 4.10 18.92 4.23
CA ASP A 166 3.01 19.85 4.55
C ASP A 166 1.84 19.72 3.57
N TYR A 167 2.13 19.56 2.28
CA TYR A 167 1.12 19.31 1.25
C TYR A 167 0.31 18.04 1.55
N LEU A 168 0.99 16.91 1.81
CA LEU A 168 0.33 15.65 2.11
C LEU A 168 -0.49 15.71 3.42
N GLN A 169 0.02 16.40 4.44
CA GLN A 169 -0.71 16.62 5.69
C GLN A 169 -1.98 17.45 5.48
N ASN A 170 -1.95 18.47 4.61
CA ASN A 170 -3.12 19.26 4.26
C ASN A 170 -4.14 18.44 3.46
N LEU A 171 -3.67 17.64 2.50
CA LEU A 171 -4.50 16.72 1.74
C LEU A 171 -5.22 15.73 2.68
N ARG A 172 -4.52 15.23 3.70
CA ARG A 172 -5.14 14.34 4.70
C ARG A 172 -6.24 15.04 5.50
N LYS A 173 -6.00 16.28 5.95
CA LYS A 173 -7.01 17.07 6.68
C LYS A 173 -8.28 17.32 5.87
N GLU A 174 -8.15 17.42 4.55
CA GLU A 174 -9.27 17.56 3.63
C GLU A 174 -10.02 16.23 3.47
N TYR A 175 -9.33 15.17 3.03
CA TYR A 175 -9.97 13.91 2.65
C TYR A 175 -10.50 13.10 3.84
N ILE A 176 -9.93 13.25 5.03
CA ILE A 176 -10.44 12.57 6.23
C ILE A 176 -11.82 13.08 6.66
N ARG A 177 -12.31 14.19 6.10
CA ARG A 177 -13.69 14.65 6.33
C ARG A 177 -14.71 13.72 5.68
N ILE A 178 -14.32 13.04 4.59
CA ILE A 178 -15.18 12.18 3.78
C ILE A 178 -14.78 10.71 3.95
N LEU A 179 -13.49 10.41 3.84
CA LEU A 179 -12.95 9.06 3.84
C LEU A 179 -12.57 8.60 5.26
N ALA A 180 -12.81 7.33 5.58
CA ALA A 180 -12.40 6.76 6.86
C ALA A 180 -10.89 6.46 6.90
N ASP A 181 -10.31 6.30 8.10
CA ASP A 181 -8.90 5.93 8.27
C ASP A 181 -8.54 4.57 7.64
N CYS A 182 -9.51 3.66 7.47
CA CYS A 182 -9.32 2.38 6.80
C CYS A 182 -9.49 2.43 5.27
N ASN A 183 -9.86 3.58 4.71
CA ASN A 183 -9.98 3.77 3.28
C ASN A 183 -8.60 3.65 2.62
N VAL A 184 -8.53 2.92 1.52
CA VAL A 184 -7.25 2.59 0.85
C VAL A 184 -6.48 3.81 0.36
N ALA A 185 -7.16 4.88 -0.06
CA ALA A 185 -6.49 6.11 -0.46
C ALA A 185 -5.91 6.87 0.74
N ILE A 186 -6.60 6.84 1.89
CA ILE A 186 -6.06 7.38 3.15
C ILE A 186 -4.86 6.56 3.61
N LEU A 187 -4.90 5.23 3.46
CA LEU A 187 -3.77 4.37 3.80
C LEU A 187 -2.53 4.66 2.95
N GLN A 188 -2.69 4.85 1.63
CA GLN A 188 -1.60 5.23 0.75
C GLN A 188 -1.05 6.62 1.09
N LEU A 189 -1.93 7.58 1.36
CA LEU A 189 -1.55 8.91 1.82
C LEU A 189 -0.75 8.85 3.14
N ASP A 190 -1.21 8.05 4.10
CA ASP A 190 -0.53 7.87 5.39
C ASP A 190 0.83 7.18 5.25
N GLU A 191 0.99 6.24 4.32
CA GLU A 191 2.30 5.66 3.98
C GLU A 191 3.25 6.74 3.44
N GLN A 192 2.79 7.59 2.52
CA GLN A 192 3.62 8.67 1.96
C GLN A 192 3.98 9.74 3.01
N ILE A 193 3.02 10.14 3.86
CA ILE A 193 3.28 11.09 4.96
C ILE A 193 4.35 10.53 5.90
N ALA A 194 4.23 9.27 6.30
CA ALA A 194 5.19 8.63 7.19
C ALA A 194 6.57 8.50 6.52
N TYR A 195 6.61 8.16 5.23
CA TYR A 195 7.85 8.11 4.47
C TYR A 195 8.55 9.49 4.44
N CYS A 196 7.83 10.55 4.05
CA CYS A 196 8.35 11.92 4.07
C CYS A 196 8.85 12.31 5.47
N ALA A 197 8.03 12.07 6.50
CA ALA A 197 8.38 12.38 7.89
C ALA A 197 9.66 11.66 8.33
N SER A 198 9.90 10.43 7.87
CA SER A 198 11.07 9.64 8.20
C SER A 198 12.38 10.29 7.74
N ASP A 199 12.34 11.11 6.68
CA ASP A 199 13.52 11.73 6.05
C ASP A 199 13.65 13.25 6.32
N LEU A 200 12.68 13.88 6.99
CA LEU A 200 12.77 15.30 7.35
C LEU A 200 13.97 15.60 8.24
N LYS A 201 14.67 16.72 8.00
CA LYS A 201 15.79 17.16 8.86
C LYS A 201 15.33 17.42 10.30
N LYS A 202 14.20 18.10 10.47
CA LYS A 202 13.57 18.33 11.77
C LYS A 202 12.56 17.22 12.06
N ILE A 203 12.63 16.65 13.26
CA ILE A 203 11.66 15.65 13.74
C ILE A 203 10.31 16.36 13.97
N PRO A 204 9.20 15.92 13.33
CA PRO A 204 7.88 16.44 13.61
C PRO A 204 7.40 16.08 15.03
N ASP A 205 6.69 17.00 15.69
CA ASP A 205 6.18 16.78 17.05
C ASP A 205 5.18 15.60 17.12
N ASN A 206 4.45 15.35 16.04
CA ASN A 206 3.46 14.27 15.91
C ASN A 206 4.04 12.99 15.25
N LEU A 207 5.37 12.84 15.18
CA LEU A 207 6.01 11.73 14.46
C LEU A 207 5.59 10.36 15.01
N SER A 208 5.37 10.23 16.32
CA SER A 208 4.91 8.96 16.94
C SER A 208 3.56 8.51 16.39
N GLU A 209 2.59 9.43 16.29
CA GLU A 209 1.28 9.16 15.71
C GLU A 209 1.41 8.81 14.21
N VAL A 210 2.10 9.66 13.45
CA VAL A 210 2.32 9.48 12.01
C VAL A 210 2.97 8.12 11.72
N ALA A 211 3.94 7.70 12.54
CA ALA A 211 4.66 6.46 12.37
C ALA A 211 3.73 5.25 12.34
N VAL A 212 2.76 5.17 13.25
CA VAL A 212 1.90 3.98 13.44
C VAL A 212 0.53 4.09 12.75
N ARG A 213 0.14 5.28 12.30
CA ARG A 213 -1.17 5.56 11.71
C ARG A 213 -1.44 4.66 10.49
N GLY A 214 -2.56 3.93 10.53
CA GLY A 214 -2.95 3.03 9.45
C GLY A 214 -2.21 1.68 9.40
N CYS A 215 -1.15 1.44 10.19
CA CYS A 215 -0.43 0.15 10.18
C CYS A 215 -1.36 -1.04 10.38
N GLN A 216 -2.26 -0.97 11.37
CA GLN A 216 -3.22 -2.03 11.62
C GLN A 216 -4.20 -2.23 10.45
N HIS A 217 -4.58 -1.17 9.74
CA HIS A 217 -5.45 -1.28 8.57
C HIS A 217 -4.74 -1.90 7.37
N PHE A 218 -3.45 -1.63 7.17
CA PHE A 218 -2.60 -2.36 6.21
C PHE A 218 -2.58 -3.87 6.54
N ILE A 219 -2.30 -4.22 7.79
CA ILE A 219 -2.29 -5.61 8.26
C ILE A 219 -3.65 -6.28 8.05
N ASN A 220 -4.74 -5.62 8.45
CA ASN A 220 -6.09 -6.16 8.29
C ASN A 220 -6.47 -6.39 6.82
N ARG A 221 -5.94 -5.58 5.89
CA ARG A 221 -6.26 -5.68 4.47
C ARG A 221 -5.47 -6.77 3.75
N LEU A 222 -4.16 -6.87 3.99
CA LEU A 222 -3.27 -7.74 3.21
C LEU A 222 -2.60 -8.86 4.02
N GLY A 223 -2.63 -8.78 5.34
CA GLY A 223 -1.98 -9.71 6.24
C GLY A 223 -0.47 -9.49 6.38
N ILE A 224 0.08 -10.00 7.49
CA ILE A 224 1.52 -10.10 7.71
C ILE A 224 2.14 -11.00 6.65
N GLY A 225 3.32 -10.62 6.13
CA GLY A 225 3.99 -11.32 5.03
C GLY A 225 3.65 -10.78 3.63
N SER A 226 2.83 -9.73 3.55
CA SER A 226 2.70 -8.91 2.34
C SER A 226 3.90 -7.96 2.22
N PRO A 227 4.53 -7.78 1.04
CA PRO A 227 5.58 -6.77 0.87
C PRO A 227 5.11 -5.35 1.20
N GLU A 228 3.88 -4.99 0.83
CA GLU A 228 3.27 -3.69 1.13
C GLU A 228 3.13 -3.45 2.65
N VAL A 229 2.73 -4.48 3.41
CA VAL A 229 2.64 -4.41 4.89
C VAL A 229 4.04 -4.29 5.49
N THR A 230 5.00 -5.06 4.97
CA THR A 230 6.40 -5.01 5.42
C THR A 230 6.99 -3.62 5.23
N ARG A 231 6.78 -3.02 4.06
CA ARG A 231 7.23 -1.64 3.77
C ARG A 231 6.60 -0.64 4.74
N ARG A 232 5.28 -0.71 4.95
CA ARG A 232 4.59 0.19 5.88
C ARG A 232 5.13 0.07 7.31
N LEU A 233 5.36 -1.16 7.79
CA LEU A 233 5.90 -1.42 9.12
C LEU A 233 7.38 -1.01 9.24
N TYR A 234 8.18 -1.20 8.19
CA TYR A 234 9.55 -0.70 8.11
C TYR A 234 9.59 0.83 8.22
N ILE A 235 8.73 1.54 7.49
CA ILE A 235 8.62 3.01 7.57
C ILE A 235 8.23 3.43 9.00
N ALA A 236 7.30 2.72 9.64
CA ALA A 236 6.93 2.97 11.03
C ALA A 236 8.14 2.83 11.97
N CYS A 237 8.88 1.73 11.85
CA CYS A 237 10.10 1.49 12.63
C CYS A 237 11.11 2.62 12.41
N LYS A 238 11.40 2.98 11.16
CA LYS A 238 12.33 4.06 10.80
C LYS A 238 11.92 5.41 11.41
N CYS A 239 10.63 5.72 11.46
CA CYS A 239 10.15 6.92 12.16
C CYS A 239 10.37 6.83 13.68
N LEU A 240 10.04 5.69 14.28
CA LEU A 240 10.13 5.49 15.73
C LEU A 240 11.58 5.50 16.24
N SER A 241 12.59 5.01 15.48
CA SER A 241 14.00 5.09 15.90
C SER A 241 14.55 6.51 15.98
N ARG A 242 13.84 7.49 15.41
CA ARG A 242 14.22 8.91 15.52
C ARG A 242 13.76 9.54 16.83
N LEU A 243 12.81 8.90 17.52
CA LEU A 243 12.29 9.40 18.78
C LEU A 243 13.22 8.99 19.94
N PRO A 244 13.31 9.80 21.00
CA PRO A 244 14.12 9.47 22.18
C PRO A 244 13.53 8.29 22.98
N SER A 245 12.25 7.97 22.80
CA SER A 245 11.59 6.79 23.37
C SER A 245 11.96 5.53 22.60
N SER A 246 12.12 4.39 23.29
CA SER A 246 12.31 3.09 22.64
C SER A 246 11.24 2.85 21.57
N PRO A 247 11.59 2.22 20.43
CA PRO A 247 10.61 1.83 19.42
C PRO A 247 9.51 0.99 20.08
N SER A 248 8.27 1.16 19.63
CA SER A 248 7.19 0.25 20.05
C SER A 248 7.61 -1.18 19.72
N SER A 249 7.80 -2.00 20.77
CA SER A 249 8.27 -3.38 20.63
C SER A 249 7.35 -4.20 19.74
N GLU A 250 6.05 -3.93 19.77
CA GLU A 250 5.05 -4.61 18.96
C GLU A 250 5.20 -4.33 17.46
N ILE A 251 5.30 -3.06 17.05
CA ILE A 251 5.45 -2.69 15.63
C ILE A 251 6.75 -3.26 15.06
N HIS A 252 7.82 -3.23 15.85
CA HIS A 252 9.11 -3.77 15.48
C HIS A 252 9.07 -5.30 15.29
N GLN A 253 8.44 -6.02 16.22
CA GLN A 253 8.23 -7.47 16.10
C GLN A 253 7.40 -7.83 14.87
N LEU A 254 6.31 -7.11 14.61
CA LEU A 254 5.48 -7.30 13.42
C LEU A 254 6.26 -7.01 12.13
N ALA A 255 7.14 -6.01 12.12
CA ALA A 255 7.97 -5.67 10.98
C ALA A 255 8.93 -6.83 10.64
N ILE A 256 9.63 -7.37 11.65
CA ILE A 256 10.54 -8.52 11.50
C ILE A 256 9.77 -9.74 11.00
N GLN A 257 8.64 -10.07 11.63
CA GLN A 257 7.81 -11.21 11.23
C GLN A 257 7.34 -11.07 9.78
N SER A 258 6.85 -9.89 9.41
CA SER A 258 6.37 -9.63 8.06
C SER A 258 7.51 -9.68 7.03
N SER A 259 8.70 -9.19 7.37
CA SER A 259 9.85 -9.18 6.46
C SER A 259 10.41 -10.58 6.20
N ILE A 260 10.45 -11.44 7.23
CA ILE A 260 10.86 -12.84 7.07
C ILE A 260 9.92 -13.57 6.10
N LEU A 261 8.61 -13.38 6.26
CA LEU A 261 7.62 -14.05 5.42
C LEU A 261 7.62 -13.52 3.97
N SER A 262 7.75 -12.21 3.79
CA SER A 262 7.67 -11.58 2.46
C SER A 262 8.98 -11.61 1.69
N HIS A 263 10.12 -11.41 2.34
CA HIS A 263 11.44 -11.24 1.70
C HIS A 263 12.41 -12.38 2.05
N GLY A 264 12.27 -13.00 3.23
CA GLY A 264 13.18 -14.02 3.75
C GLY A 264 14.11 -13.50 4.84
N GLU A 265 14.70 -14.41 5.62
CA GLU A 265 15.62 -14.10 6.73
C GLU A 265 16.88 -13.37 6.27
N ASP A 266 17.39 -13.76 5.09
CA ASP A 266 18.65 -13.24 4.59
C ASP A 266 18.57 -11.90 3.88
N HIS A 267 17.36 -11.42 3.61
CA HIS A 267 17.12 -10.19 2.87
C HIS A 267 17.61 -8.96 3.63
N SER A 268 18.11 -7.97 2.92
CA SER A 268 18.69 -6.76 3.50
C SER A 268 17.73 -6.01 4.45
N ILE A 269 16.45 -5.89 4.10
CA ILE A 269 15.42 -5.28 4.95
C ILE A 269 15.20 -6.08 6.26
N THR A 270 15.19 -7.41 6.20
CA THR A 270 15.01 -8.28 7.37
C THR A 270 16.20 -8.17 8.31
N LYS A 271 17.42 -8.24 7.76
CA LYS A 271 18.66 -8.07 8.52
C LYS A 271 18.75 -6.68 9.17
N TYR A 272 18.28 -5.64 8.49
CA TYR A 272 18.20 -4.30 9.06
C TYR A 272 17.24 -4.26 10.26
N LEU A 273 16.03 -4.77 10.10
CA LEU A 273 15.02 -4.77 11.16
C LEU A 273 15.47 -5.60 12.38
N GLN A 274 16.15 -6.73 12.19
CA GLN A 274 16.66 -7.54 13.32
C GLN A 274 17.77 -6.86 14.13
N ARG A 275 18.47 -5.86 13.57
CA ARG A 275 19.60 -5.16 14.21
C ARG A 275 19.23 -3.82 14.82
N MET A 276 18.05 -3.31 14.47
CA MET A 276 17.52 -2.02 14.89
C MET A 276 17.13 -2.05 16.37
#